data_AF-A0A4Y8LMY5-F1
#
_entry.id   AF-A0A4Y8LMY5-F1
#
_cell.length_a   1.000
_cell.length_b   1.000
_cell.length_c   1.000
_cell.angle_alpha   90.00
_cell.angle_beta   90.00
_cell.angle_gamma   90.00
#
_symmetry.space_group_name_H-M   'P 1'
#
loop_
_entity.id
_entity.type
_entity.pdbx_description
1 polymer ?
#
loop_
_entity_poly.entity_id
_entity_poly.type
_entity_poly.pdbx_seq_one_letter_code
_entity_poly.pdbx_strand_id
1 'polypeptide(L)'
;MELSDLTIRLLLLFFPGIIATLILDKLTTHRGRELKDFILYSFILGLTSYSILYIAVEIINLINNTTLTVQFIEALTNGKSTINIKEVFFATLISFILGVLVSIMVNRKMIHRAAQKLKITKKFGDSDVWQYIFESPDIEWITIRDLSNDLVYQGWVSAYSDTHDNNELFLRDVIVYRNSDGSRLYEVKGMYLTKNKDDLIIEFPQIGQPQ
;
A
#
# COMPACT_ATOMS: atom_id res chain seq x y z
N MET A 1 34.59 15.24 -7.96
CA MET A 1 34.32 13.84 -8.38
C MET A 1 33.38 13.92 -9.56
N GLU A 2 33.88 13.68 -10.76
CA GLU A 2 32.97 13.52 -11.91
C GLU A 2 32.21 12.20 -11.73
N LEU A 3 30.89 12.23 -11.87
CA LEU A 3 30.09 11.01 -11.83
C LEU A 3 30.49 10.13 -13.01
N SER A 4 30.73 8.84 -12.76
CA SER A 4 31.01 7.91 -13.85
C SER A 4 29.80 7.82 -14.79
N ASP A 5 30.03 7.60 -16.08
CA ASP A 5 28.97 7.41 -17.08
C ASP A 5 27.99 6.30 -16.66
N LEU A 6 28.49 5.22 -16.04
CA LEU A 6 27.68 4.16 -15.45
C LEU A 6 26.74 4.68 -14.35
N THR A 7 27.22 5.58 -13.49
CA THR A 7 26.40 6.17 -12.42
C THR A 7 25.25 6.99 -12.97
N ILE A 8 25.50 7.78 -14.03
CA ILE A 8 24.45 8.57 -14.69
C ILE A 8 23.41 7.66 -15.33
N ARG A 9 23.83 6.61 -16.04
CA ARG A 9 22.93 5.62 -16.66
C ARG A 9 22.07 4.92 -15.62
N LEU A 10 22.66 4.51 -14.49
CA LEU A 10 21.91 3.93 -13.38
C LEU A 10 20.90 4.94 -12.82
N LEU A 11 21.29 6.18 -12.55
CA LEU A 11 20.33 7.19 -12.06
C LEU A 11 19.13 7.36 -12.99
N LEU A 12 19.33 7.35 -14.31
CA LEU A 12 18.25 7.44 -15.31
C LEU A 12 17.42 6.15 -15.41
N LEU A 13 17.99 4.98 -15.10
CA LEU A 13 17.26 3.72 -14.97
C LEU A 13 16.35 3.76 -13.73
N PHE A 14 16.88 4.25 -12.61
CA PHE A 14 16.17 4.35 -11.34
C PHE A 14 15.09 5.42 -11.36
N PHE A 15 15.27 6.52 -12.08
CA PHE A 15 14.36 7.67 -12.08
C PHE A 15 12.87 7.30 -12.30
N PRO A 16 12.46 6.62 -13.39
CA PRO A 16 11.06 6.20 -13.55
C PRO A 16 10.59 5.30 -12.40
N GLY A 17 11.45 4.40 -11.92
CA GLY A 17 11.10 3.48 -10.84
C GLY A 17 10.97 4.14 -9.47
N ILE A 18 11.74 5.18 -9.19
CA ILE A 18 11.58 6.02 -7.99
C ILE A 18 10.20 6.67 -8.02
N ILE A 19 9.79 7.24 -9.15
CA ILE A 19 8.45 7.83 -9.30
C ILE A 19 7.36 6.78 -9.03
N ALA A 20 7.46 5.60 -9.62
CA ALA A 20 6.49 4.52 -9.41
C ALA A 20 6.45 4.05 -7.94
N THR A 21 7.61 3.94 -7.29
CA THR A 21 7.73 3.53 -5.87
C THR A 21 7.15 4.59 -4.94
N LEU A 22 7.37 5.88 -5.22
CA LEU A 22 6.77 6.97 -4.44
C LEU A 22 5.24 6.97 -4.56
N ILE A 23 4.69 6.68 -5.75
CA ILE A 23 3.25 6.54 -5.94
C ILE A 23 2.73 5.35 -5.13
N LEU A 24 3.42 4.20 -5.22
CA LEU A 24 3.07 3.00 -4.47
C LEU A 24 3.03 3.27 -2.96
N ASP A 25 4.06 3.92 -2.42
CA ASP A 25 4.15 4.21 -1.00
C ASP A 25 3.11 5.25 -0.54
N LYS A 26 2.60 6.10 -1.44
CA LYS A 26 1.53 7.07 -1.12
C LYS A 26 0.13 6.49 -1.24
N LEU A 27 -0.07 5.48 -2.08
CA LEU A 27 -1.39 4.92 -2.37
C LEU A 27 -1.66 3.59 -1.66
N THR A 28 -0.66 2.99 -1.03
CA THR A 28 -0.81 1.69 -0.35
C THR A 28 -0.48 1.80 1.13
N THR A 29 -1.23 1.04 1.93
CA THR A 29 -0.94 0.88 3.36
C THR A 29 0.13 -0.18 3.53
N HIS A 30 1.31 0.23 4.02
CA HIS A 30 2.39 -0.70 4.35
C HIS A 30 3.18 -0.20 5.55
N ARG A 31 3.84 -1.12 6.26
CA ARG A 31 4.83 -0.74 7.28
C ARG A 31 5.98 0.04 6.61
N GLY A 32 6.56 1.00 7.34
CA GLY A 32 7.64 1.84 6.83
C GLY A 32 8.69 1.02 6.07
N ARG A 33 8.90 1.35 4.80
CA ARG A 33 9.79 0.61 3.90
C ARG A 33 11.24 0.95 4.23
N GLU A 34 12.08 -0.06 4.44
CA GLU A 34 13.51 0.17 4.62
C GLU A 34 14.15 0.69 3.34
N LEU A 35 15.26 1.44 3.45
CA LEU A 35 15.96 2.01 2.30
C LEU A 35 16.35 0.94 1.26
N LYS A 36 16.78 -0.24 1.71
CA LYS A 36 17.15 -1.36 0.83
C LYS A 36 15.95 -1.82 -0.03
N ASP A 37 14.76 -1.86 0.55
CA ASP A 37 13.54 -2.25 -0.13
C ASP A 37 13.10 -1.13 -1.07
N PHE A 38 13.22 0.13 -0.66
CA PHE A 38 12.93 1.26 -1.54
C PHE A 38 13.81 1.24 -2.80
N ILE A 39 15.11 1.03 -2.65
CA ILE A 39 16.06 0.92 -3.76
C ILE A 39 15.70 -0.27 -4.65
N LEU A 40 15.45 -1.44 -4.08
CA LEU A 40 15.13 -2.64 -4.84
C LEU A 40 13.85 -2.46 -5.68
N TYR A 41 12.80 -1.91 -5.09
CA TYR A 41 11.53 -1.69 -5.80
C TYR A 41 11.68 -0.62 -6.88
N SER A 42 12.43 0.45 -6.59
CA SER A 42 12.75 1.48 -7.58
C SER A 42 13.52 0.89 -8.76
N PHE A 43 14.47 -0.01 -8.52
CA PHE A 43 15.18 -0.71 -9.59
C PHE A 43 14.24 -1.56 -10.44
N ILE A 44 13.43 -2.42 -9.81
CA ILE A 44 12.53 -3.35 -10.50
C ILE A 44 11.47 -2.60 -11.31
N LEU A 45 10.83 -1.58 -10.73
CA LEU A 45 9.80 -0.79 -11.41
C LEU A 45 10.40 0.07 -12.52
N GLY A 46 11.62 0.57 -12.34
CA GLY A 46 12.36 1.29 -13.37
C GLY A 46 12.63 0.39 -14.58
N LEU A 47 13.23 -0.78 -14.35
CA LEU A 47 13.48 -1.77 -15.40
C LEU A 47 12.19 -2.18 -16.12
N THR A 48 11.13 -2.46 -15.35
CA THR A 48 9.80 -2.81 -15.89
C THR A 48 9.25 -1.70 -16.79
N SER A 49 9.43 -0.44 -16.42
CA SER A 49 8.95 0.70 -17.21
C SER A 49 9.66 0.79 -18.56
N TYR A 50 10.98 0.59 -18.60
CA TYR A 50 11.72 0.52 -19.87
C TYR A 50 11.39 -0.73 -20.69
N SER A 51 11.13 -1.87 -20.06
CA SER A 51 10.67 -3.08 -20.75
C SER A 51 9.29 -2.88 -21.39
N ILE A 52 8.36 -2.22 -20.71
CA ILE A 52 7.05 -1.88 -21.28
C ILE A 52 7.22 -0.92 -22.46
N LEU A 53 8.10 0.09 -22.35
CA LEU A 53 8.40 0.99 -23.46
C LEU A 53 8.94 0.24 -24.68
N TYR A 54 9.88 -0.68 -24.48
CA TYR A 54 10.43 -1.55 -25.53
C TYR A 54 9.32 -2.33 -26.23
N ILE A 55 8.47 -3.03 -25.46
CA ILE A 55 7.35 -3.81 -26.01
C ILE A 55 6.37 -2.91 -26.78
N ALA A 56 6.06 -1.72 -26.27
CA ALA A 56 5.16 -0.78 -26.93
C ALA A 56 5.72 -0.31 -28.29
N VAL A 57 7.02 -0.03 -28.37
CA VAL A 57 7.69 0.35 -29.63
C VAL A 57 7.70 -0.80 -30.61
N GLU A 58 8.00 -2.03 -30.19
CA GLU A 58 7.96 -3.22 -31.05
C GLU A 58 6.56 -3.48 -31.63
N ILE A 59 5.49 -3.28 -30.83
CA ILE A 59 4.11 -3.39 -31.31
C ILE A 59 3.83 -2.31 -32.38
N ILE A 60 4.27 -1.07 -32.17
CA ILE A 60 4.10 0.02 -33.14
C ILE A 60 4.86 -0.27 -34.43
N ASN A 61 6.09 -0.78 -34.34
CA ASN A 61 6.88 -1.19 -35.49
C ASN A 61 6.16 -2.26 -36.31
N LEU A 62 5.59 -3.27 -35.64
CA LEU A 62 4.83 -4.34 -36.29
C LEU A 62 3.59 -3.82 -37.02
N ILE A 63 2.87 -2.85 -36.45
CA ILE A 63 1.62 -2.32 -37.03
C ILE A 63 1.92 -1.34 -38.17
N ASN A 64 2.88 -0.42 -37.98
CA ASN A 64 3.13 0.68 -38.91
C ASN A 64 4.27 0.39 -39.89
N ASN A 65 4.89 -0.80 -39.84
CA ASN A 65 6.12 -1.14 -40.58
C ASN A 65 7.22 -0.05 -40.41
N THR A 66 7.38 0.42 -39.17
CA THR A 66 8.41 1.42 -38.82
C THR A 66 9.62 0.76 -38.17
N THR A 67 10.74 1.49 -38.10
CA THR A 67 12.02 1.00 -37.54
C THR A 67 12.45 1.82 -36.34
N LEU A 68 11.51 2.13 -35.44
CA LEU A 68 11.84 2.79 -34.17
C LEU A 68 12.60 1.81 -33.29
N THR A 69 13.66 2.26 -32.62
CA THR A 69 14.44 1.41 -31.71
C THR A 69 14.54 2.08 -30.36
N VAL A 70 14.42 1.28 -29.29
CA VAL A 70 14.64 1.74 -27.92
C VAL A 70 16.11 1.51 -27.58
N GLN A 71 16.87 2.60 -27.46
CA GLN A 71 18.31 2.54 -27.29
C GLN A 71 18.73 2.42 -25.83
N PHE A 72 17.85 2.73 -24.88
CA PHE A 72 18.21 2.82 -23.46
C PHE A 72 18.70 1.48 -22.86
N ILE A 73 18.09 0.35 -23.24
CA ILE A 73 18.53 -0.97 -22.75
C ILE A 73 19.92 -1.32 -23.29
N GLU A 74 20.17 -1.04 -24.57
CA GLU A 74 21.49 -1.22 -25.19
C GLU A 74 22.52 -0.25 -24.60
N ALA A 75 22.09 0.97 -24.28
CA ALA A 75 22.92 1.96 -23.63
C ALA A 75 23.35 1.53 -22.22
N LEU A 76 22.62 0.67 -21.52
CA LEU A 76 23.07 0.16 -20.21
C LEU A 76 24.26 -0.81 -20.33
N THR A 77 24.36 -1.57 -21.43
CA THR A 77 25.42 -2.56 -21.65
C THR A 77 26.56 -2.03 -22.53
N ASN A 78 26.28 -1.03 -23.38
CA ASN A 78 27.25 -0.45 -24.30
C ASN A 78 27.53 1.02 -23.95
N GLY A 79 28.68 1.27 -23.33
CA GLY A 79 29.12 2.62 -22.91
C GLY A 79 29.36 3.60 -24.06
N LYS A 80 29.29 3.16 -25.33
CA LYS A 80 29.40 4.03 -26.51
C LYS A 80 28.06 4.58 -27.00
N SER A 81 26.94 3.99 -26.57
CA SER A 81 25.62 4.39 -27.02
C SER A 81 25.14 5.62 -26.25
N THR A 82 24.57 6.58 -26.99
CA THR A 82 24.04 7.84 -26.43
C THR A 82 22.69 7.62 -25.79
N ILE A 83 22.46 8.27 -24.64
CA ILE A 83 21.18 8.19 -23.94
C ILE A 83 20.17 9.12 -24.61
N ASN A 84 19.03 8.56 -25.04
CA ASN A 84 17.93 9.33 -25.59
C ASN A 84 17.01 9.82 -24.46
N ILE A 85 17.03 11.11 -24.18
CA ILE A 85 16.21 11.73 -23.11
C ILE A 85 14.71 11.51 -23.34
N LYS A 86 14.26 11.38 -24.60
CA LYS A 86 12.85 11.10 -24.90
C LYS A 86 12.41 9.75 -24.34
N GLU A 87 13.28 8.74 -24.38
CA GLU A 87 12.97 7.41 -23.84
C GLU A 87 12.81 7.47 -22.32
N VAL A 88 13.67 8.23 -21.63
CA VAL A 88 13.56 8.46 -20.18
C VAL A 88 12.22 9.14 -19.84
N PHE A 89 11.82 10.15 -20.63
CA PHE A 89 10.54 10.84 -20.44
C PHE A 89 9.35 9.90 -20.62
N PHE A 90 9.31 9.12 -21.70
CA PHE A 90 8.22 8.15 -21.93
C PHE A 90 8.21 7.01 -20.90
N ALA A 91 9.39 6.51 -20.49
CA ALA A 91 9.49 5.52 -19.43
C ALA A 91 8.96 6.06 -18.10
N THR A 92 9.17 7.35 -17.81
CA THR A 92 8.63 8.00 -16.60
C THR A 92 7.11 8.14 -16.67
N LEU A 93 6.54 8.44 -17.84
CA LEU A 93 5.08 8.47 -18.02
C LEU A 93 4.47 7.06 -17.83
N ILE A 94 5.12 6.04 -18.38
CA ILE A 94 4.73 4.64 -18.18
C ILE A 94 4.82 4.27 -16.70
N SER A 95 5.87 4.69 -16.01
CA SER A 95 6.08 4.35 -14.60
C SER A 95 5.03 4.98 -13.68
N PHE A 96 4.54 6.17 -14.01
CA PHE A 96 3.40 6.77 -13.32
C PHE A 96 2.16 5.87 -13.40
N ILE A 97 1.78 5.45 -14.61
CA ILE A 97 0.63 4.56 -14.83
C ILE A 97 0.85 3.21 -14.13
N LEU A 98 2.07 2.66 -14.24
CA LEU A 98 2.45 1.41 -13.60
C LEU A 98 2.32 1.50 -12.07
N GLY A 99 2.80 2.59 -11.46
CA GLY A 99 2.68 2.83 -10.01
C GLY A 99 1.22 2.83 -9.55
N VAL A 100 0.33 3.49 -10.28
CA VAL A 100 -1.12 3.48 -9.99
C VAL A 100 -1.72 2.08 -10.14
N LEU A 101 -1.40 1.36 -11.23
CA LEU A 101 -1.92 0.00 -11.46
C LEU A 101 -1.46 -0.97 -10.38
N VAL A 102 -0.18 -0.95 -10.02
CA VAL A 102 0.36 -1.80 -8.95
C VAL A 102 -0.30 -1.45 -7.62
N SER A 103 -0.51 -0.17 -7.33
CA SER A 103 -1.22 0.27 -6.11
C SER A 103 -2.64 -0.29 -6.05
N ILE A 104 -3.38 -0.24 -7.16
CA ILE A 104 -4.73 -0.84 -7.26
C ILE A 104 -4.67 -2.35 -6.98
N MET A 105 -3.69 -3.05 -7.56
CA MET A 105 -3.53 -4.50 -7.36
C MET A 105 -3.24 -4.85 -5.90
N VAL A 106 -2.40 -4.06 -5.24
CA VAL A 106 -2.05 -4.21 -3.82
C VAL A 106 -3.28 -3.95 -2.94
N ASN A 107 -3.92 -2.80 -3.07
CA ASN A 107 -5.09 -2.42 -2.26
C ASN A 107 -6.26 -3.38 -2.42
N ARG A 108 -6.47 -3.94 -3.62
CA ARG A 108 -7.52 -4.95 -3.87
C ARG A 108 -7.09 -6.38 -3.53
N LYS A 109 -5.89 -6.56 -2.96
CA LYS A 109 -5.30 -7.85 -2.57
C LYS A 109 -5.35 -8.87 -3.73
N MET A 110 -5.21 -8.41 -4.97
CA MET A 110 -5.40 -9.25 -6.17
C MET A 110 -4.42 -10.43 -6.22
N ILE A 111 -3.16 -10.18 -5.87
CA ILE A 111 -2.10 -11.19 -5.82
C ILE A 111 -2.44 -12.26 -4.76
N HIS A 112 -2.86 -11.83 -3.56
CA HIS A 112 -3.24 -12.74 -2.48
C HIS A 112 -4.46 -13.59 -2.86
N ARG A 113 -5.49 -12.97 -3.44
CA ARG A 113 -6.70 -13.68 -3.91
C ARG A 113 -6.36 -14.71 -4.99
N ALA A 114 -5.51 -14.36 -5.95
CA ALA A 114 -5.04 -15.29 -6.98
C ALA A 114 -4.22 -16.44 -6.37
N ALA A 115 -3.29 -16.16 -5.45
CA ALA A 115 -2.45 -17.15 -4.82
C ALA A 115 -3.25 -18.10 -3.91
N GLN A 116 -4.27 -17.61 -3.19
CA GLN A 116 -5.20 -18.43 -2.42
C GLN A 116 -6.05 -19.32 -3.32
N LYS A 117 -6.57 -18.79 -4.44
CA LYS A 117 -7.30 -19.58 -5.44
C LYS A 117 -6.45 -20.72 -6.02
N LEU A 118 -5.16 -20.47 -6.21
CA LEU A 118 -4.17 -21.47 -6.65
C LEU A 118 -3.63 -22.34 -5.50
N LYS A 119 -4.11 -22.17 -4.27
CA LYS A 119 -3.65 -22.87 -3.05
C LYS A 119 -2.15 -22.72 -2.76
N ILE A 120 -1.52 -21.64 -3.23
CA ILE A 120 -0.11 -21.33 -2.99
C ILE A 120 0.11 -20.80 -1.56
N THR A 121 -0.88 -20.11 -0.99
CA THR A 121 -0.80 -19.56 0.37
C THR A 121 -2.14 -19.62 1.10
N LYS A 122 -2.08 -19.62 2.43
CA LYS A 122 -3.21 -19.43 3.34
C LYS A 122 -3.15 -18.07 4.08
N LYS A 123 -2.13 -17.25 3.84
CA LYS A 123 -2.01 -15.93 4.48
C LYS A 123 -3.08 -14.98 3.95
N PHE A 124 -3.69 -14.21 4.85
CA PHE A 124 -4.52 -13.05 4.50
C PHE A 124 -3.64 -11.95 3.89
N GLY A 125 -4.22 -11.11 3.04
CA GLY A 125 -3.51 -9.97 2.43
C GLY A 125 -3.35 -8.77 3.36
N ASP A 126 -3.84 -8.89 4.60
CA ASP A 126 -3.79 -7.88 5.64
C ASP A 126 -2.45 -7.88 6.37
N SER A 127 -2.03 -6.69 6.85
CA SER A 127 -0.78 -6.53 7.56
C SER A 127 -0.81 -7.16 8.97
N ASP A 128 -1.98 -7.20 9.60
CA ASP A 128 -2.24 -7.82 10.90
C ASP A 128 -3.73 -8.21 11.11
N VAL A 129 -4.03 -8.84 12.25
CA VAL A 129 -5.40 -9.25 12.62
C VAL A 129 -6.30 -8.04 12.88
N TRP A 130 -5.73 -6.92 13.33
CA TRP A 130 -6.48 -5.68 13.58
C TRP A 130 -7.10 -5.16 12.29
N GLN A 131 -6.28 -5.01 11.25
CA GLN A 131 -6.72 -4.60 9.93
C GLN A 131 -7.74 -5.59 9.35
N TYR A 132 -7.50 -6.90 9.50
CA TYR A 132 -8.44 -7.92 9.06
C TYR A 132 -9.84 -7.79 9.71
N ILE A 133 -9.89 -7.53 11.01
CA ILE A 133 -11.15 -7.36 11.75
C ILE A 133 -11.87 -6.11 11.27
N PHE A 134 -11.22 -4.94 11.28
CA PHE A 134 -11.89 -3.68 10.95
C PHE A 134 -12.11 -3.44 9.44
N GLU A 135 -11.49 -4.23 8.56
CA GLU A 135 -11.85 -4.30 7.14
C GLU A 135 -13.06 -5.20 6.87
N SER A 136 -13.49 -6.01 7.85
CA SER A 136 -14.66 -6.87 7.69
C SER A 136 -15.94 -6.04 7.59
N PRO A 137 -16.79 -6.26 6.57
CA PRO A 137 -18.00 -5.46 6.36
C PRO A 137 -19.04 -5.61 7.47
N ASP A 138 -18.94 -6.66 8.29
CA ASP A 138 -19.91 -6.97 9.34
C ASP A 138 -19.60 -6.26 10.67
N ILE A 139 -18.51 -5.49 10.75
CA ILE A 139 -18.04 -4.85 11.98
C ILE A 139 -18.29 -3.35 11.89
N GLU A 140 -19.48 -2.94 12.35
CA GLU A 140 -19.87 -1.53 12.37
C GLU A 140 -19.98 -0.98 13.80
N TRP A 141 -20.53 -1.76 14.74
CA TRP A 141 -20.71 -1.36 16.14
C TRP A 141 -19.86 -2.21 17.08
N ILE A 142 -19.09 -1.55 17.95
CA ILE A 142 -18.18 -2.23 18.87
C ILE A 142 -18.39 -1.78 20.31
N THR A 143 -17.92 -2.61 21.24
CA THR A 143 -17.83 -2.26 22.66
C THR A 143 -16.38 -2.32 23.10
N ILE A 144 -15.85 -1.23 23.65
CA ILE A 144 -14.49 -1.15 24.19
C ILE A 144 -14.59 -1.06 25.71
N ARG A 145 -13.95 -1.98 26.41
CA ARG A 145 -13.82 -1.95 27.87
C ARG A 145 -12.45 -1.44 28.25
N ASP A 146 -12.43 -0.35 28.98
CA ASP A 146 -11.27 0.22 29.64
C ASP A 146 -11.30 -0.19 31.12
N LEU A 147 -10.58 -1.26 31.43
CA LEU A 147 -10.58 -1.85 32.77
C LEU A 147 -9.87 -0.92 33.78
N SER A 148 -8.83 -0.22 33.35
CA SER A 148 -8.04 0.66 34.21
C SER A 148 -8.83 1.87 34.69
N ASN A 149 -9.75 2.40 33.87
CA ASN A 149 -10.58 3.56 34.23
C ASN A 149 -12.01 3.20 34.63
N ASP A 150 -12.37 1.92 34.66
CA ASP A 150 -13.75 1.48 34.94
C ASP A 150 -14.76 2.06 33.92
N LEU A 151 -14.39 2.13 32.63
CA LEU A 151 -15.22 2.72 31.57
C LEU A 151 -15.52 1.73 30.43
N VAL A 152 -16.70 1.88 29.84
CA VAL A 152 -17.12 1.18 28.62
C VAL A 152 -17.53 2.19 27.57
N TYR A 153 -17.03 2.04 26.35
CA TYR A 153 -17.39 2.85 25.20
C TYR A 153 -18.12 1.97 24.19
N GLN A 154 -19.32 2.36 23.80
CA GLN A 154 -20.07 1.69 22.73
C GLN A 154 -20.33 2.67 21.62
N GLY A 155 -20.04 2.31 20.37
CA GLY A 155 -20.23 3.22 19.24
C GLY A 155 -19.92 2.61 17.89
N TRP A 156 -20.20 3.38 16.84
CA TRP A 156 -19.91 3.00 15.46
C TRP A 156 -18.45 3.26 15.12
N VAL A 157 -17.77 2.28 14.54
CA VAL A 157 -16.41 2.45 14.01
C VAL A 157 -16.49 3.36 12.79
N SER A 158 -15.76 4.47 12.83
CA SER A 158 -15.69 5.40 11.70
C SER A 158 -14.30 5.49 11.10
N ALA A 159 -13.24 5.28 11.87
CA ALA A 159 -11.89 5.11 11.37
C ALA A 159 -11.05 4.33 12.38
N TYR A 160 -9.98 3.71 11.91
CA TYR A 160 -9.02 2.95 12.70
C TYR A 160 -7.61 3.12 12.12
N SER A 161 -6.59 2.92 12.92
CA SER A 161 -5.21 2.94 12.44
C SER A 161 -4.92 1.77 11.51
N ASP A 162 -4.09 2.04 10.50
CA ASP A 162 -3.62 1.07 9.50
C ASP A 162 -2.93 -0.17 10.08
N THR A 163 -2.34 -0.02 11.27
CA THR A 163 -1.71 -1.11 12.00
C THR A 163 -2.16 -1.09 13.45
N HIS A 164 -2.08 -2.26 14.10
CA HIS A 164 -2.29 -2.37 15.53
C HIS A 164 -1.23 -1.61 16.34
N ASP A 165 -0.10 -1.21 15.74
CA ASP A 165 1.00 -0.55 16.46
C ASP A 165 0.59 0.80 17.06
N ASN A 166 -0.20 1.59 16.32
CA ASN A 166 -0.70 2.89 16.78
C ASN A 166 -2.01 2.76 17.61
N ASN A 167 -2.79 1.69 17.40
CA ASN A 167 -4.06 1.39 18.08
C ASN A 167 -5.00 2.61 18.23
N GLU A 168 -5.19 3.32 17.12
CA GLU A 168 -6.06 4.50 17.09
C GLU A 168 -7.44 4.10 16.60
N LEU A 169 -8.47 4.59 17.28
CA LEU A 169 -9.84 4.35 16.88
C LEU A 169 -10.68 5.61 16.98
N PHE A 170 -11.44 5.89 15.93
CA PHE A 170 -12.44 6.94 15.93
C PHE A 170 -13.83 6.34 15.88
N LEU A 171 -14.60 6.60 16.93
CA LEU A 171 -15.97 6.14 17.10
C LEU A 171 -16.96 7.29 16.90
N ARG A 172 -18.16 6.98 16.39
CA ARG A 172 -19.31 7.90 16.29
C ARG A 172 -20.49 7.43 17.10
N ASP A 173 -21.32 8.40 17.50
CA ASP A 173 -22.52 8.20 18.34
C ASP A 173 -22.22 7.30 19.54
N VAL A 174 -21.24 7.73 20.32
CA VAL A 174 -20.65 6.96 21.41
C VAL A 174 -21.44 7.14 22.68
N ILE A 175 -21.79 6.02 23.31
CA ILE A 175 -22.39 5.97 24.63
C ILE A 175 -21.34 5.45 25.60
N VAL A 176 -21.13 6.19 26.68
CA VAL A 176 -20.15 5.84 27.72
C VAL A 176 -20.88 5.31 28.94
N TYR A 177 -20.43 4.16 29.43
CA TYR A 177 -20.92 3.53 30.65
C TYR A 177 -19.78 3.32 31.63
N ARG A 178 -20.13 3.00 32.87
CA ARG A 178 -19.21 2.52 33.89
C ARG A 178 -19.14 0.99 33.86
N ASN A 179 -17.93 0.42 33.97
CA ASN A 179 -17.73 -1.04 33.95
C ASN A 179 -18.34 -1.72 35.19
N SER A 180 -18.18 -1.12 36.37
CA SER A 180 -18.53 -1.73 37.66
C SER A 180 -20.02 -2.03 37.83
N ASP A 181 -20.89 -1.14 37.33
CA ASP A 181 -22.34 -1.18 37.57
C ASP A 181 -23.18 -1.06 36.28
N GLY A 182 -22.55 -0.86 35.13
CA GLY A 182 -23.24 -0.68 33.85
C GLY A 182 -24.01 0.64 33.75
N SER A 183 -23.79 1.60 34.67
CA SER A 183 -24.48 2.88 34.64
C SER A 183 -24.06 3.69 33.41
N ARG A 184 -25.05 4.27 32.72
CA ARG A 184 -24.81 5.19 31.60
C ARG A 184 -24.32 6.53 32.14
N LEU A 185 -23.17 6.98 31.67
CA LEU A 185 -22.53 8.21 32.13
C LEU A 185 -22.88 9.39 31.22
N TYR A 186 -22.55 9.30 29.93
CA TYR A 186 -22.80 10.37 28.97
C TYR A 186 -22.77 9.85 27.52
N GLU A 187 -23.14 10.73 26.58
CA GLU A 187 -23.08 10.46 25.14
C GLU A 187 -22.32 11.58 24.42
N VAL A 188 -21.55 11.19 23.40
CA VAL A 188 -20.85 12.13 22.51
C VAL A 188 -20.95 11.69 21.07
N LYS A 189 -20.95 12.65 20.14
CA LYS A 189 -21.12 12.36 18.71
C LYS A 189 -19.88 11.77 18.04
N GLY A 190 -18.70 12.04 18.60
CA GLY A 190 -17.44 11.48 18.14
C GLY A 190 -16.49 11.29 19.31
N MET A 191 -15.76 10.19 19.33
CA MET A 191 -14.72 9.91 20.32
C MET A 191 -13.49 9.35 19.63
N TYR A 192 -12.34 9.98 19.88
CA TYR A 192 -11.05 9.49 19.42
C TYR A 192 -10.34 8.80 20.59
N LEU A 193 -9.96 7.54 20.40
CA LEU A 193 -9.32 6.70 21.38
C LEU A 193 -7.90 6.38 20.91
N THR A 194 -6.93 6.81 21.69
CA THR A 194 -5.51 6.44 21.57
C THR A 194 -5.05 6.04 22.96
N LYS A 195 -5.15 4.74 23.27
CA LYS A 195 -4.81 4.22 24.60
C LYS A 195 -3.88 3.03 24.50
N ASN A 196 -3.10 2.83 25.57
CA ASN A 196 -2.22 1.67 25.68
C ASN A 196 -3.04 0.37 25.62
N LYS A 197 -2.54 -0.60 24.86
CA LYS A 197 -3.28 -1.75 24.34
C LYS A 197 -3.57 -2.80 25.41
N ASP A 198 -2.72 -2.83 26.43
CA ASP A 198 -2.76 -3.85 27.48
C ASP A 198 -4.00 -3.72 28.40
N ASP A 199 -4.66 -2.56 28.37
CA ASP A 199 -5.77 -2.23 29.28
C ASP A 199 -7.15 -2.23 28.59
N LEU A 200 -7.18 -2.47 27.28
CA LEU A 200 -8.41 -2.40 26.48
C LEU A 200 -8.84 -3.77 25.98
N ILE A 201 -10.10 -4.12 26.23
CA ILE A 201 -10.76 -5.27 25.60
C ILE A 201 -11.76 -4.75 24.57
N ILE A 202 -11.64 -5.20 23.32
CA ILE A 202 -12.61 -4.87 22.26
C ILE A 202 -13.51 -6.07 22.03
N GLU A 203 -14.80 -5.86 22.25
CA GLU A 203 -15.86 -6.84 22.04
C GLU A 203 -16.65 -6.47 20.78
N PHE A 204 -16.90 -7.48 19.95
CA PHE A 204 -17.71 -7.38 18.73
C PHE A 204 -19.04 -8.10 19.00
N PRO A 205 -20.10 -7.37 19.42
CA PRO A 205 -21.36 -7.99 19.84
C PRO A 205 -22.08 -8.71 18.70
N GLN A 206 -21.76 -8.37 17.45
CA GLN A 206 -22.12 -9.13 16.26
C GLN A 206 -20.88 -9.33 15.39
N ILE A 207 -20.69 -10.56 14.91
CA ILE A 207 -19.74 -10.90 13.86
C ILE A 207 -20.56 -11.69 12.83
N GLY A 208 -20.62 -11.20 11.59
CA GLY A 208 -21.23 -11.96 10.50
C GLY A 208 -20.50 -13.29 10.31
N GLN A 209 -21.24 -14.35 9.96
CA GLN A 209 -20.60 -15.66 9.79
C GLN A 209 -19.51 -15.59 8.71
N PRO A 210 -18.34 -16.21 8.92
CA PRO A 210 -17.30 -16.25 7.90
C PRO A 210 -17.84 -16.92 6.62
N GLN A 211 -17.74 -16.22 5.49
CA GLN A 211 -17.98 -16.78 4.16
C GLN A 211 -16.80 -17.64 3.69
#